data_AF-A0A7I8D704-F1
#
_entry.id   AF-A0A7I8D704-F1
#
_cell.length_a   1.000
_cell.length_b   1.000
_cell.length_c   1.000
_cell.angle_alpha   90.00
_cell.angle_beta   90.00
_cell.angle_gamma   90.00
#
_symmetry.space_group_name_H-M   'P 1'
#
loop_
_entity.id
_entity.type
_entity.pdbx_description
1 polymer ?
#
loop_
_entity_poly.entity_id
_entity_poly.type
_entity_poly.pdbx_seq_one_letter_code
_entity_poly.pdbx_strand_id
1 'polypeptide(L)'
;MDFIRKGLALGIGLAVTSKEQVEKFVDELVKKGELTQAESKDMVNQMIQRGEEEKNELKRILKEQMKQIMDELNLATKDDIRRLEQRILNPDKRDE
;
A
#
# COMPACT_ATOMS: atom_id res chain seq x y z
N MET A 1 -4.07 10.35 17.35
CA MET A 1 -3.30 11.47 16.75
C MET A 1 -2.00 11.03 16.09
N ASP A 2 -1.28 10.04 16.63
CA ASP A 2 0.00 9.58 16.05
C ASP A 2 -0.11 8.98 14.66
N PHE A 3 -1.19 8.25 14.35
CA PHE A 3 -1.42 7.69 13.01
C PHE A 3 -1.57 8.75 11.92
N ILE A 4 -2.24 9.88 12.21
CA ILE A 4 -2.37 10.99 11.25
C ILE A 4 -1.02 11.67 11.06
N ARG A 5 -0.26 11.86 12.14
CA ARG A 5 1.07 12.48 12.07
C ARG A 5 2.07 11.60 11.31
N LYS A 6 2.03 10.28 11.54
CA LYS A 6 2.80 9.28 10.77
C LYS A 6 2.36 9.24 9.31
N GLY A 7 1.06 9.28 9.02
CA GLY A 7 0.51 9.32 7.66
C GLY A 7 0.93 10.57 6.88
N LEU A 8 0.91 11.74 7.52
CA LEU A 8 1.40 13.00 6.94
C LEU A 8 2.92 12.99 6.72
N ALA A 9 3.70 12.52 7.71
CA ALA A 9 5.16 12.43 7.58
C ALA A 9 5.58 11.45 6.47
N LEU A 10 4.88 10.32 6.34
CA LEU A 10 5.07 9.36 5.24
C LEU A 10 4.65 9.95 3.89
N GLY A 11 3.52 10.68 3.85
CA GLY A 11 3.06 11.36 2.63
C GLY A 11 4.05 12.41 2.13
N ILE A 12 4.65 13.17 3.04
CA ILE A 12 5.69 14.16 2.71
C ILE A 12 7.00 13.46 2.31
N GLY A 13 7.41 12.39 3.01
CA GLY A 13 8.64 11.64 2.67
C GLY A 13 8.56 10.92 1.32
N LEU A 14 7.40 10.34 0.98
CA LEU A 14 7.15 9.67 -0.30
C LEU A 14 6.94 10.67 -1.45
N ALA A 15 6.39 11.86 -1.19
CA ALA A 15 6.25 12.90 -2.22
C ALA A 15 7.59 13.51 -2.67
N VAL A 16 8.63 13.42 -1.83
CA VAL A 16 9.96 14.01 -2.10
C VAL A 16 10.84 13.07 -2.96
N THR A 17 10.52 11.77 -3.02
CA THR A 17 11.24 10.77 -3.82
C THR A 17 10.42 10.40 -5.06
N SER A 18 10.53 11.20 -6.12
CA SER A 18 9.98 10.85 -7.45
C SER A 18 10.98 10.00 -8.24
N LYS A 19 10.49 9.23 -9.22
CA LYS A 19 11.34 8.48 -10.16
C LYS A 19 12.41 9.36 -10.80
N GLU A 20 12.05 10.59 -11.18
CA GLU A 20 12.94 11.58 -11.77
C GLU A 20 14.06 12.03 -10.80
N GLN A 21 13.77 12.12 -9.50
CA GLN A 21 14.77 12.44 -8.48
C GLN A 21 15.77 11.29 -8.31
N VAL A 22 15.28 10.04 -8.34
CA VAL A 22 16.12 8.83 -8.30
C VAL A 22 17.02 8.77 -9.54
N GLU A 23 16.47 8.98 -10.74
CA GLU A 23 17.25 9.01 -11.98
C GLU A 23 18.33 10.09 -11.95
N LYS A 24 17.99 11.31 -11.51
CA LYS A 24 18.97 12.41 -11.37
C LYS A 24 20.09 12.08 -10.38
N PHE A 25 19.76 11.50 -9.23
CA PHE A 25 20.74 11.14 -8.21
C PHE A 25 21.73 10.10 -8.75
N VAL A 26 21.22 9.05 -9.40
CA VAL A 26 22.08 8.00 -9.95
C VAL A 26 22.90 8.52 -11.14
N ASP A 27 22.35 9.40 -11.98
CA ASP A 27 23.09 10.07 -13.05
C ASP A 27 24.24 10.95 -12.52
N GLU A 28 24.08 11.59 -11.36
CA GLU A 28 25.17 12.32 -10.72
C GLU A 28 26.31 11.41 -10.26
N LEU A 29 26.00 10.21 -9.75
CA LEU A 29 27.00 9.22 -9.38
C LEU A 29 27.77 8.72 -10.60
N VAL A 30 27.10 8.55 -11.75
CA VAL A 30 27.76 8.21 -13.02
C VAL A 30 28.69 9.33 -13.46
N LYS A 31 28.24 10.60 -13.39
CA LYS A 31 29.07 11.77 -13.74
C LYS A 31 30.31 11.90 -12.86
N LYS A 32 30.22 11.51 -11.59
CA LYS A 32 31.36 11.48 -10.66
C LYS A 32 32.28 10.28 -10.88
N GLY A 33 31.91 9.34 -11.75
CA GLY A 33 32.65 8.10 -11.99
C GLY A 33 32.49 7.08 -10.87
N GLU A 34 31.54 7.29 -9.96
CA GLU A 34 31.26 6.38 -8.83
C GLU A 34 30.42 5.16 -9.27
N LEU A 35 29.71 5.28 -10.40
CA LEU A 35 28.95 4.20 -11.02
C LEU A 35 29.17 4.19 -12.54
N THR A 36 29.16 3.01 -13.14
CA THR A 36 29.04 2.88 -14.59
C THR A 36 27.59 3.10 -15.03
N GLN A 37 27.40 3.39 -16.32
CA GLN A 37 26.06 3.57 -16.90
C GLN A 37 25.21 2.30 -16.81
N ALA A 38 25.84 1.11 -16.80
CA ALA A 38 25.15 -0.16 -16.64
C ALA A 38 24.67 -0.34 -15.19
N GLU A 39 25.53 -0.10 -14.20
CA GLU A 39 25.19 -0.21 -12.78
C GLU A 39 24.10 0.80 -12.37
N SER A 40 24.11 1.99 -12.96
CA SER A 40 23.07 3.00 -12.77
C SER A 40 21.68 2.49 -13.16
N LYS A 41 21.57 1.88 -14.35
CA LYS A 41 20.28 1.34 -14.84
C LYS A 41 19.78 0.21 -13.95
N ASP A 42 20.66 -0.68 -13.53
CA ASP A 42 20.31 -1.78 -12.63
C ASP A 42 19.85 -1.25 -11.26
N MET A 43 20.52 -0.24 -10.71
CA MET A 43 20.14 0.39 -9.44
C MET A 43 18.76 1.05 -9.51
N VAL A 44 18.46 1.78 -10.59
CA VAL A 44 17.13 2.38 -10.81
C VAL A 44 16.06 1.30 -10.89
N ASN A 45 16.30 0.24 -11.66
CA ASN A 45 15.35 -0.88 -11.79
C ASN A 45 15.10 -1.58 -10.45
N GLN A 46 16.15 -1.85 -9.66
CA GLN A 46 16.02 -2.46 -8.35
C GLN A 46 15.25 -1.56 -7.37
N MET A 47 15.49 -0.24 -7.38
CA MET A 47 14.75 0.71 -6.55
C MET A 47 13.27 0.76 -6.93
N ILE A 48 12.94 0.74 -8.23
CA ILE A 48 11.55 0.70 -8.70
C ILE A 48 10.86 -0.58 -8.24
N GLN A 49 11.50 -1.74 -8.45
CA GLN A 49 10.94 -3.03 -8.09
C GLN A 49 10.70 -3.13 -6.58
N ARG A 50 11.69 -2.76 -5.75
CA ARG A 50 11.54 -2.73 -4.29
C ARG A 50 10.45 -1.77 -3.85
N GLY A 51 10.34 -0.60 -4.48
CA GLY A 51 9.28 0.36 -4.21
C GLY A 51 7.88 -0.19 -4.51
N GLU A 52 7.71 -0.99 -5.56
CA GLU A 52 6.45 -1.67 -5.86
C GLU A 52 6.10 -2.75 -4.83
N GLU A 53 7.09 -3.54 -4.41
CA GLU A 53 6.94 -4.56 -3.36
C GLU A 53 6.52 -3.92 -2.02
N GLU A 54 7.23 -2.88 -1.57
CA GLU A 54 6.92 -2.13 -0.35
C GLU A 54 5.53 -1.48 -0.41
N LYS A 55 5.14 -0.94 -1.57
CA LYS A 55 3.80 -0.37 -1.78
C LYS A 55 2.70 -1.41 -1.61
N ASN A 56 2.91 -2.63 -2.12
CA ASN A 56 1.93 -3.71 -1.99
C ASN A 56 1.83 -4.19 -0.54
N GLU A 57 2.95 -4.29 0.16
CA GLU A 57 2.97 -4.65 1.57
C GLU A 57 2.28 -3.58 2.44
N LEU A 58 2.54 -2.30 2.18
CA LEU A 58 1.85 -1.21 2.85
C LEU A 58 0.34 -1.27 2.63
N LYS A 59 -0.13 -1.54 1.40
CA LYS A 59 -1.56 -1.72 1.10
C LYS A 59 -2.16 -2.88 1.90
N ARG A 60 -1.43 -3.99 2.04
CA ARG A 60 -1.86 -5.15 2.83
C ARG A 60 -2.06 -4.77 4.29
N ILE A 61 -1.04 -4.14 4.89
CA ILE A 61 -1.09 -3.68 6.28
C ILE A 61 -2.26 -2.71 6.49
N LEU A 62 -2.42 -1.71 5.62
CA LEU A 62 -3.52 -0.75 5.72
C LEU A 62 -4.89 -1.43 5.65
N LYS A 63 -5.06 -2.40 4.74
CA LYS A 63 -6.32 -3.15 4.62
C LYS A 63 -6.62 -3.95 5.88
N GLU A 64 -5.61 -4.59 6.48
CA GLU A 64 -5.74 -5.33 7.73
C GLU A 64 -6.11 -4.41 8.90
N GLN A 65 -5.44 -3.27 9.02
CA GLN A 65 -5.73 -2.27 10.04
C GLN A 65 -7.15 -1.70 9.90
N MET A 66 -7.57 -1.37 8.67
CA MET A 66 -8.95 -0.90 8.42
C MET A 66 -9.98 -1.96 8.78
N LYS A 67 -9.71 -3.24 8.49
CA LYS A 67 -10.61 -4.33 8.88
C LYS A 67 -10.73 -4.43 10.41
N GLN A 68 -9.61 -4.38 11.13
CA GLN A 68 -9.62 -4.39 12.60
C GLN A 68 -10.43 -3.22 13.18
N ILE A 69 -10.25 -2.01 12.66
CA ILE A 69 -11.02 -0.84 13.09
C ILE A 69 -12.52 -1.02 12.83
N MET A 70 -12.90 -1.55 11.66
CA MET A 70 -14.30 -1.82 11.36
C MET A 70 -14.92 -2.86 12.31
N ASP A 71 -14.16 -3.90 12.65
CA ASP A 71 -14.58 -4.94 13.59
C ASP A 71 -14.75 -4.36 15.01
N GLU A 72 -13.80 -3.55 15.47
CA GLU A 72 -13.87 -2.86 16.79
C GLU A 72 -15.07 -1.91 16.90
N LEU A 73 -15.42 -1.24 15.81
CA LEU A 73 -16.56 -0.34 15.73
C LEU A 73 -17.89 -1.08 15.47
N ASN A 74 -17.88 -2.41 15.40
CA ASN A 74 -19.04 -3.26 15.09
C ASN A 74 -19.76 -2.85 13.80
N LEU A 75 -18.99 -2.44 12.78
CA LEU A 75 -19.54 -2.03 11.49
C LEU A 75 -19.85 -3.25 10.63
N ALA A 76 -21.09 -3.35 10.15
CA ALA A 76 -21.49 -4.41 9.23
C ALA A 76 -20.78 -4.27 7.88
N THR A 77 -20.21 -5.37 7.39
CA THR A 77 -19.60 -5.42 6.05
C THR A 77 -20.66 -5.64 4.98
N LYS A 78 -20.30 -5.38 3.71
CA LYS A 78 -21.18 -5.73 2.57
C LYS A 78 -21.50 -7.22 2.52
N ASP A 79 -20.59 -8.08 2.96
CA ASP A 79 -20.82 -9.53 2.97
C ASP A 79 -21.80 -9.92 4.08
N ASP A 80 -21.78 -9.22 5.22
CA ASP A 80 -22.79 -9.38 6.27
C ASP A 80 -24.18 -8.99 5.77
N ILE A 81 -24.30 -7.88 5.03
CA ILE A 81 -25.54 -7.43 4.42
C ILE A 81 -26.05 -8.46 3.41
N ARG A 82 -25.21 -8.93 2.48
CA ARG A 82 -25.61 -9.96 1.51
C ARG A 82 -26.05 -11.26 2.19
N ARG A 83 -25.37 -11.68 3.26
CA ARG A 83 -25.75 -12.86 4.04
C ARG A 83 -27.13 -12.68 4.68
N LEU A 84 -27.43 -11.48 5.17
CA LEU A 84 -28.76 -11.17 5.72
C LEU A 84 -29.83 -11.15 4.62
N GLU A 85 -29.56 -10.52 3.47
CA GLU A 85 -30.46 -10.53 2.31
C GLU A 85 -30.81 -11.94 1.85
N GLN A 86 -29.82 -12.83 1.75
CA GLN A 86 -30.05 -14.24 1.37
C GLN A 86 -30.90 -14.99 2.40
N ARG A 87 -30.73 -14.70 3.70
CA ARG A 87 -31.58 -15.28 4.77
C ARG A 87 -33.01 -14.76 4.72
N ILE A 88 -33.22 -13.51 4.30
CA ILE A 88 -34.55 -12.92 4.15
C ILE A 88 -35.25 -13.50 2.91
N LEU A 89 -34.50 -13.71 1.82
CA LEU A 89 -35.05 -14.23 0.56
C LEU A 89 -35.33 -15.74 0.59
N ASN A 90 -34.63 -16.51 1.44
CA ASN A 90 -34.84 -17.96 1.61
C ASN A 90 -35.18 -18.32 3.07
N PRO A 91 -36.37 -17.95 3.56
CA PRO A 91 -36.78 -18.20 4.93
C PRO A 91 -37.04 -19.69 5.25
N ASP A 92 -37.29 -20.53 4.25
CA ASP A 92 -37.77 -21.92 4.41
C ASP A 92 -36.69 -22.93 4.86
N LYS A 93 -35.41 -22.55 4.93
CA LYS A 93 -34.33 -23.42 5.46
C LYS A 93 -34.22 -23.40 6.99
N ARG A 94 -35.25 -22.94 7.70
CA ARG A 94 -35.27 -22.86 9.17
C ARG A 94 -35.75 -24.12 9.88
N ASP A 95 -36.44 -25.02 9.17
CA ASP A 95 -37.18 -26.13 9.78
C ASP A 95 -36.73 -27.54 9.30
N GLU A 96 -35.45 -27.71 8.93
CA GLU A 96 -34.79 -29.03 8.82
C GLU A 96 -33.51 -29.10 9.66
#